data_AF-G8S5S0-F1
#
_entry.id   AF-G8S5S0-F1
#
_cell.length_a   1.000
_cell.length_b   1.000
_cell.length_c   1.000
_cell.angle_alpha   90.00
_cell.angle_beta   90.00
_cell.angle_gamma   90.00
#
_symmetry.space_group_name_H-M   'P 1'
#
loop_
_entity.id
_entity.type
_entity.pdbx_description
1 polymer ?
#
loop_
_entity_poly.entity_id
_entity_poly.type
_entity_poly.pdbx_seq_one_letter_code
_entity_poly.pdbx_strand_id
1 'polypeptide(L)'
;MTFSVEPSDVRAYAAKLSDYSDDAVEAKAYAHRYGDLSATEGGILGAILTKHAQFMGRLDQMLGTLQTLTQGNHEALNRIAKKYESTDLKSATEIDQAYPATQRPIVHRD
;
A
#
# COMPACT_ATOMS: atom_id res chain seq x y z
N MET A 1 -21.79 -10.44 18.11
CA MET A 1 -20.67 -10.17 17.17
C MET A 1 -20.42 -8.68 17.21
N THR A 2 -19.18 -8.26 17.48
CA THR A 2 -18.80 -6.85 17.47
C THR A 2 -17.92 -6.64 16.25
N PHE A 3 -18.30 -5.73 15.36
CA PHE A 3 -17.42 -5.28 14.28
C PHE A 3 -16.38 -4.37 14.89
N SER A 4 -15.14 -4.86 15.04
CA SER A 4 -13.99 -4.09 15.48
C SER A 4 -12.93 -4.14 14.39
N VAL A 5 -12.31 -3.00 14.12
CA VAL A 5 -11.21 -2.87 13.17
C VAL A 5 -9.95 -2.65 13.98
N GLU A 6 -8.98 -3.55 13.86
CA GLU A 6 -7.67 -3.40 14.46
C GLU A 6 -6.77 -2.55 13.54
N PRO A 7 -6.36 -1.34 13.96
CA PRO A 7 -5.55 -0.46 13.11
C PRO A 7 -4.21 -1.08 12.70
N SER A 8 -3.60 -1.93 13.54
CA SER A 8 -2.34 -2.59 13.20
C SER A 8 -2.47 -3.54 12.00
N ASP A 9 -3.59 -4.26 11.91
CA ASP A 9 -3.85 -5.20 10.82
C ASP A 9 -4.08 -4.45 9.50
N VAL A 10 -4.78 -3.32 9.56
CA VAL A 10 -4.97 -2.43 8.40
C VAL A 10 -3.63 -1.89 7.91
N ARG A 11 -2.74 -1.47 8.81
CA ARG A 11 -1.39 -1.00 8.46
C ARG A 11 -0.52 -2.12 7.88
N ALA A 12 -0.61 -3.33 8.44
CA ALA A 12 0.12 -4.49 7.91
C ALA A 12 -0.32 -4.83 6.49
N TYR A 13 -1.61 -4.75 6.18
CA TYR A 13 -2.10 -4.92 4.82
C TYR A 13 -1.67 -3.77 3.90
N ALA A 14 -1.71 -2.52 4.39
CA ALA A 14 -1.21 -1.38 3.65
C ALA A 14 0.29 -1.54 3.28
N ALA A 15 1.11 -2.08 4.19
CA ALA A 15 2.52 -2.35 3.92
C ALA A 15 2.70 -3.33 2.75
N LYS A 16 1.92 -4.42 2.70
CA LYS A 16 1.96 -5.36 1.57
C LYS A 16 1.62 -4.72 0.22
N LEU A 17 0.72 -3.73 0.22
CA LEU A 17 0.41 -2.98 -1.00
C LEU A 17 1.58 -2.09 -1.45
N SER A 18 2.37 -1.59 -0.50
CA SER A 18 3.63 -0.89 -0.82
C SER A 18 4.60 -1.85 -1.51
N ASP A 19 4.77 -3.06 -0.96
CA ASP A 19 5.65 -4.08 -1.55
C ASP A 19 5.23 -4.38 -3.00
N TYR A 20 3.92 -4.53 -3.27
CA TYR A 20 3.43 -4.75 -4.64
C TYR A 20 3.60 -3.54 -5.57
N SER A 21 3.60 -2.32 -5.03
CA SER A 21 3.95 -1.13 -5.81
C SER A 21 5.42 -1.18 -6.24
N ASP A 22 6.31 -1.54 -5.32
CA ASP A 22 7.75 -1.66 -5.58
C ASP A 22 8.04 -2.78 -6.58
N ASP A 23 7.39 -3.94 -6.43
CA ASP A 23 7.47 -5.05 -7.39
C ASP A 23 7.05 -4.61 -8.80
N ALA A 24 5.99 -3.79 -8.92
CA ALA A 24 5.54 -3.29 -10.22
C ALA A 24 6.56 -2.35 -10.86
N VAL A 25 7.23 -1.52 -10.06
CA VAL A 25 8.32 -0.64 -10.52
C VAL A 25 9.52 -1.46 -10.98
N GLU A 26 9.93 -2.48 -10.21
CA GLU A 26 11.04 -3.35 -10.56
C GLU A 26 10.74 -4.15 -11.84
N ALA A 27 9.54 -4.72 -11.95
CA ALA A 27 9.10 -5.45 -13.14
C ALA A 27 9.13 -4.55 -14.39
N LYS A 28 8.70 -3.29 -14.25
CA LYS A 28 8.77 -2.30 -15.34
C LYS A 28 10.21 -2.00 -15.73
N ALA A 29 11.09 -1.76 -14.76
CA ALA A 29 12.51 -1.52 -15.01
C ALA A 29 13.18 -2.73 -15.70
N TYR A 30 12.86 -3.95 -15.26
CA TYR A 30 13.34 -5.18 -15.87
C TYR A 30 12.86 -5.30 -17.33
N ALA A 31 11.57 -5.08 -17.56
CA ALA A 31 10.98 -5.12 -18.90
C ALA A 31 11.64 -4.11 -19.85
N HIS A 32 11.89 -2.87 -19.41
CA HIS A 32 12.60 -1.89 -20.23
C HIS A 32 14.06 -2.28 -20.49
N ARG A 33 14.74 -2.85 -19.50
CA ARG A 33 16.16 -3.21 -19.62
C ARG A 33 16.41 -4.40 -20.54
N TYR A 34 15.54 -5.40 -20.52
CA TYR A 34 15.75 -6.68 -21.22
C TYR A 34 14.73 -6.98 -22.31
N GLY A 35 13.65 -6.22 -22.37
CA GLY A 35 12.56 -6.41 -23.30
C GLY A 35 12.68 -5.57 -24.57
N ASP A 36 13.72 -4.75 -24.74
CA ASP A 36 13.91 -4.06 -26.01
C ASP A 36 14.54 -5.01 -27.05
N LEU A 37 13.91 -5.09 -28.23
CA LEU A 37 14.38 -5.89 -29.34
C LEU A 37 14.75 -4.93 -30.48
N SER A 38 16.03 -4.64 -30.63
CA SER A 38 16.54 -3.96 -31.82
C SER A 38 16.59 -4.95 -32.99
N ALA A 39 15.99 -4.64 -34.14
CA ALA A 39 16.30 -5.41 -35.35
C ALA A 39 16.45 -4.56 -36.60
N THR A 40 17.30 -5.09 -37.48
CA THR A 40 17.53 -4.68 -38.86
C THR A 40 16.31 -4.97 -39.73
N GLU A 41 16.01 -4.04 -40.62
CA GLU A 41 14.74 -3.86 -41.31
C GLU A 41 14.40 -4.99 -42.31
N GLY A 42 13.18 -5.56 -42.20
CA GLY A 42 12.50 -6.26 -43.30
C GLY A 42 11.90 -7.65 -42.98
N GLY A 43 10.73 -7.94 -43.57
CA GLY A 43 10.11 -9.28 -43.57
C GLY A 43 9.26 -9.63 -42.33
N ILE A 44 8.93 -10.91 -42.16
CA ILE A 44 8.10 -11.45 -41.05
C ILE A 44 8.64 -11.02 -39.67
N LEU A 45 9.97 -10.87 -39.54
CA LEU A 45 10.62 -10.38 -38.33
C LEU A 45 10.23 -8.94 -38.00
N GLY A 46 10.08 -8.06 -38.99
CA GLY A 46 9.57 -6.68 -38.81
C GLY A 46 8.15 -6.63 -38.24
N ALA A 47 7.27 -7.53 -38.68
CA ALA A 47 5.91 -7.63 -38.16
C ALA A 47 5.88 -8.13 -36.71
N ILE A 48 6.77 -9.07 -36.35
CA ILE A 48 6.91 -9.56 -34.98
C ILE A 48 7.42 -8.45 -34.05
N LEU A 49 8.41 -7.66 -34.49
CA LEU A 49 8.96 -6.54 -33.70
C LEU A 49 7.92 -5.46 -33.43
N THR A 50 7.08 -5.16 -34.41
CA THR A 50 5.98 -4.20 -34.23
C THR A 50 4.99 -4.69 -33.16
N LYS A 51 4.62 -5.98 -33.21
CA LYS A 51 3.75 -6.59 -32.18
C LYS A 51 4.42 -6.62 -30.81
N HIS A 52 5.73 -6.86 -30.77
CA HIS A 52 6.52 -6.84 -29.55
C HIS A 52 6.55 -5.43 -28.93
N ALA A 53 6.79 -4.39 -29.72
CA ALA A 53 6.74 -3.00 -29.25
C ALA A 53 5.35 -2.64 -28.69
N GLN A 54 4.27 -3.08 -29.35
CA GLN A 54 2.91 -2.90 -28.85
C GLN A 54 2.67 -3.64 -27.53
N PHE A 55 3.19 -4.87 -27.40
CA PHE A 55 3.12 -5.63 -26.16
C PHE A 55 3.88 -4.92 -25.03
N MET A 56 5.10 -4.46 -25.29
CA MET A 56 5.91 -3.72 -24.31
C MET A 56 5.20 -2.44 -23.84
N GLY A 57 4.56 -1.70 -24.76
CA GLY A 57 3.75 -0.53 -24.39
C GLY A 57 2.55 -0.87 -23.51
N ARG A 58 1.84 -1.98 -23.78
CA ARG A 58 0.72 -2.44 -22.94
C ARG A 58 1.18 -2.93 -21.57
N LEU A 59 2.30 -3.64 -21.53
CA LEU A 59 2.93 -4.10 -20.28
C LEU A 59 3.30 -2.91 -19.40
N ASP A 60 3.92 -1.89 -20.00
CA ASP A 60 4.28 -0.65 -19.29
C ASP A 60 3.06 0.04 -18.68
N GLN A 61 1.99 0.20 -19.47
CA GLN A 61 0.75 0.81 -19.02
C GLN A 61 0.08 0.01 -17.88
N MET A 62 0.06 -1.32 -18.00
CA MET A 62 -0.51 -2.20 -16.98
C MET A 62 0.25 -2.09 -15.66
N LEU A 63 1.58 -2.14 -15.70
CA LEU A 63 2.42 -2.02 -14.51
C LEU A 63 2.31 -0.64 -13.87
N GLY A 64 2.25 0.44 -14.66
CA GLY A 64 2.00 1.78 -14.13
C GLY A 64 0.62 1.93 -13.48
N THR A 65 -0.39 1.27 -14.02
CA THR A 65 -1.74 1.23 -13.42
C THR A 65 -1.72 0.49 -12.09
N LEU A 66 -1.05 -0.67 -12.03
CA LEU A 66 -0.91 -1.45 -10.80
C LEU A 66 -0.23 -0.64 -9.70
N GLN A 67 0.91 -0.01 -10.01
CA GLN A 67 1.63 0.88 -9.09
C GLN A 67 0.72 1.99 -8.53
N THR A 68 -0.04 2.66 -9.41
CA THR A 68 -0.92 3.76 -9.00
C THR A 68 -2.01 3.27 -8.05
N LEU A 69 -2.62 2.12 -8.34
CA LEU A 69 -3.69 1.54 -7.53
C LEU A 69 -3.17 1.08 -6.17
N THR A 70 -2.05 0.37 -6.13
CA THR A 70 -1.49 -0.15 -4.88
C THR A 70 -1.00 0.98 -3.98
N GLN A 71 -0.32 1.99 -4.53
CA GLN A 71 0.09 3.18 -3.79
C GLN A 71 -1.11 3.97 -3.26
N GLY A 72 -2.13 4.22 -4.09
CA GLY A 72 -3.33 4.94 -3.65
C GLY A 72 -4.08 4.21 -2.52
N ASN A 73 -4.15 2.88 -2.60
CA ASN A 73 -4.77 2.05 -1.58
C ASN A 73 -3.94 2.01 -0.28
N HIS A 74 -2.60 1.91 -0.38
CA HIS A 74 -1.69 2.00 0.76
C HIS A 74 -1.95 3.28 1.58
N GLU A 75 -1.99 4.42 0.90
CA GLU A 75 -2.23 5.71 1.54
C GLU A 75 -3.63 5.82 2.15
N ALA A 76 -4.65 5.32 1.44
CA ALA A 76 -6.02 5.34 1.93
C ALA A 76 -6.18 4.49 3.20
N LEU A 77 -5.60 3.30 3.23
CA LEU A 77 -5.63 2.41 4.40
C LEU A 77 -4.88 3.01 5.59
N ASN A 78 -3.74 3.65 5.37
CA ASN A 78 -3.03 4.36 6.44
C ASN A 78 -3.85 5.52 7.03
N ARG A 79 -4.58 6.26 6.19
CA ARG A 79 -5.52 7.30 6.67
C ARG A 79 -6.67 6.70 7.48
N ILE A 80 -7.20 5.55 7.06
CA ILE A 80 -8.28 4.85 7.76
C ILE A 80 -7.80 4.33 9.12
N ALA A 81 -6.64 3.66 9.18
CA ALA A 81 -6.05 3.17 10.42
C ALA A 81 -5.84 4.30 11.44
N LYS A 82 -5.27 5.43 11.00
CA LYS A 82 -5.09 6.62 11.83
C LYS A 82 -6.42 7.17 12.36
N LYS A 83 -7.49 7.11 11.56
CA LYS A 83 -8.82 7.56 11.99
C LYS A 83 -9.40 6.69 13.09
N TYR A 84 -9.25 5.36 13.00
CA TYR A 84 -9.66 4.44 14.06
C TYR A 84 -8.88 4.69 15.36
N GLU A 85 -7.54 4.77 15.30
CA GLU A 85 -6.69 5.08 16.47
C GLU A 85 -7.11 6.39 17.15
N SER A 86 -7.39 7.44 16.35
CA SER A 86 -7.80 8.74 16.90
C SER A 86 -9.17 8.69 17.59
N THR A 87 -10.07 7.83 17.10
CA THR A 87 -11.41 7.66 17.66
C THR A 87 -11.33 6.88 18.96
N ASP A 88 -10.55 5.79 18.99
CA ASP A 88 -10.32 5.00 20.19
C ASP A 88 -9.66 5.83 21.29
N LEU A 89 -8.64 6.63 20.94
CA LEU A 89 -8.00 7.56 21.87
C LEU A 89 -8.99 8.59 22.43
N LYS A 90 -9.86 9.14 21.56
CA LYS A 90 -10.89 10.10 21.98
C LYS A 90 -11.88 9.45 22.96
N SER A 91 -12.39 8.27 22.65
CA SER A 91 -13.30 7.54 23.53
C SER A 91 -12.64 7.16 24.85
N ALA A 92 -11.38 6.73 24.84
CA ALA A 92 -10.62 6.47 26.07
C ALA A 92 -10.48 7.74 26.93
N THR A 93 -10.17 8.88 26.29
CA THR A 93 -10.06 10.17 26.98
C THR A 93 -11.39 10.61 27.61
N GLU A 94 -12.50 10.44 26.91
CA GLU A 94 -13.84 10.76 27.42
C GLU A 94 -14.21 9.87 28.62
N ILE A 95 -13.84 8.59 28.59
CA ILE A 95 -14.03 7.65 29.70
C ILE A 95 -13.18 8.07 30.92
N ASP A 96 -11.89 8.36 30.71
CA ASP A 96 -10.99 8.81 31.77
C ASP A 96 -11.47 10.10 32.44
N GLN A 97 -12.02 11.03 31.66
CA GLN A 97 -12.61 12.28 32.16
C GLN A 97 -13.93 12.08 32.91
N ALA A 98 -14.68 11.03 32.59
CA ALA A 98 -15.94 10.71 33.28
C ALA A 98 -15.71 10.11 34.68
N TYR A 99 -14.52 9.58 34.97
CA TYR A 99 -14.20 9.06 36.29
C TYR A 99 -13.80 10.19 37.27
N PRO A 100 -14.43 10.28 38.45
CA PRO A 100 -14.04 11.25 39.46
C PRO A 100 -12.61 10.98 39.94
N ALA A 101 -11.84 12.04 40.20
CA ALA A 101 -10.48 11.95 40.72
C ALA A 101 -10.49 11.23 42.09
N THR A 102 -10.10 9.96 42.09
CA THR A 102 -9.94 9.18 43.33
C THR A 102 -8.55 9.42 43.89
N GLN A 103 -8.46 9.78 45.18
CA GLN A 103 -7.17 9.81 45.87
C GLN A 103 -6.62 8.38 45.94
N ARG A 104 -5.54 8.11 45.19
CA ARG A 104 -4.83 6.83 45.29
C ARG A 104 -4.17 6.74 46.67
N PRO A 105 -4.40 5.67 47.45
CA PRO A 105 -3.76 5.52 48.75
C PRO A 105 -2.24 5.50 48.58
N ILE A 106 -1.55 6.40 49.27
CA ILE A 106 -0.10 6.36 49.37
C ILE A 106 0.23 5.22 50.34
N VAL A 107 0.72 4.09 49.82
CA VAL A 107 1.17 2.98 50.66
C VAL A 107 2.54 3.36 51.22
N HIS A 108 2.60 3.80 52.46
CA HIS A 108 3.85 3.82 53.22
C HIS A 108 4.21 2.38 53.58
N ARG A 109 5.41 1.98 53.16
CA ARG A 109 6.00 0.69 53.47
C ARG A 109 6.97 0.97 54.63
N ASP A 110 6.55 0.63 55.84
CA ASP A 110 7.39 0.64 57.04
C ASP A 110 8.51 -0.42 56.95
#